data_AF-A0A959S608-F1
#
_entry.id   AF-A0A959S608-F1
#
_cell.length_a   1.000
_cell.length_b   1.000
_cell.length_c   1.000
_cell.angle_alpha   90.00
_cell.angle_beta   90.00
_cell.angle_gamma   90.00
#
_symmetry.space_group_name_H-M   'P 1'
#
loop_
_entity.id
_entity.type
_entity.pdbx_description
1 polymer ?
#
loop_
_entity_poly.entity_id
_entity_poly.type
_entity_poly.pdbx_seq_one_letter_code
_entity_poly.pdbx_strand_id
1 'polypeptide(L)'
;MTSFNKTTFRFGFPIVGLIIGLMMGSVSMNAQRQLQGSIDYLKENKSSLQVNEKDLEGMRLSHVTQGGNRDFEVAYLQQTVNGIDIHNRIVNVIYDGSGKVVGHAGTLANNLDRTTVATAPGVSPVDGLKSAAMALKLGNVGDIQILEPGIGAEKKGLISKGSIAQEDILFRLVYVDQGKEGLKLAWEYVIYETGSEHWWQIRIDAITGQYLEKNDWVSNCKVDHSLTGDRGHIHGVACEEGPAYLPFLANSYNVFAIPLESPSHGPRTNETTPWTAGVASPFGWHDTNGAAGAEYTITRGNNVYASEDQDANNVPGFSPDGGATLDFDFPINFANAPSTYQSAAITNLFYWNNIVHDVLYNYGFDEASGNFQENNYGNGGAGNDYVNADALDGSGTNNANFGTPPDGSNPRMQMYVWTQTSPSRTSDLDNGVIIHEYGHGVSNRLTGGPNTTSCLGNQEQMGEGWSDYLALMLTMEPGDAGT
;
A
#
# COMPACT_ATOMS: atom_id res chain seq x y z
N MET A 1 -19.67 24.65 -74.02
CA MET A 1 -20.33 23.34 -73.83
C MET A 1 -19.24 22.41 -73.33
N THR A 2 -19.24 21.81 -72.15
CA THR A 2 -20.29 21.57 -71.15
C THR A 2 -19.60 21.30 -69.80
N SER A 3 -20.20 21.86 -68.75
CA SER A 3 -20.02 21.62 -67.30
C SER A 3 -19.52 20.24 -66.84
N PHE A 4 -18.70 20.25 -65.78
CA PHE A 4 -18.94 19.42 -64.59
C PHE A 4 -18.61 20.21 -63.32
N ASN A 5 -19.44 20.01 -62.30
CA ASN A 5 -19.66 20.86 -61.14
C ASN A 5 -19.53 20.03 -59.86
N LYS A 6 -19.06 20.67 -58.77
CA LYS A 6 -19.11 20.25 -57.34
C LYS A 6 -18.23 19.04 -56.95
N THR A 7 -17.51 19.03 -55.83
CA THR A 7 -17.92 19.45 -54.49
C THR A 7 -16.68 19.66 -53.59
N THR A 8 -16.58 20.83 -52.94
CA THR A 8 -15.65 21.09 -51.83
C THR A 8 -16.16 20.45 -50.55
N PHE A 9 -15.44 19.48 -49.98
CA PHE A 9 -15.59 19.06 -48.58
C PHE A 9 -14.64 19.89 -47.72
N ARG A 10 -15.18 20.82 -46.93
CA ARG A 10 -14.48 21.43 -45.80
C ARG A 10 -14.60 20.50 -44.61
N PHE A 11 -13.51 19.84 -44.20
CA PHE A 11 -13.43 19.25 -42.86
C PHE A 11 -13.21 20.36 -41.85
N GLY A 12 -14.23 20.63 -41.04
CA GLY A 12 -14.09 21.41 -39.81
C GLY A 12 -13.47 20.52 -38.73
N PHE A 13 -12.22 20.79 -38.38
CA PHE A 13 -11.74 20.65 -37.01
C PHE A 13 -11.80 22.05 -36.42
N PRO A 14 -12.52 22.32 -35.29
CA PRO A 14 -11.95 22.04 -33.97
C PRO A 14 -12.99 21.91 -32.83
N ILE A 15 -13.15 20.75 -32.18
CA ILE A 15 -13.90 20.69 -30.89
C ILE A 15 -13.20 19.78 -29.85
N VAL A 16 -12.43 18.77 -30.27
CA VAL A 16 -11.79 17.83 -29.32
C VAL A 16 -10.63 18.46 -28.52
N GLY A 17 -9.89 19.42 -29.09
CA GLY A 17 -8.79 20.09 -28.37
C GLY A 17 -9.22 21.11 -27.31
N LEU A 18 -10.44 21.64 -27.40
CA LEU A 18 -10.95 22.64 -26.45
C LEU A 18 -11.44 21.97 -25.15
N ILE A 19 -12.00 20.76 -25.23
CA ILE A 19 -12.56 20.03 -24.09
C ILE A 19 -11.47 19.46 -23.19
N ILE A 20 -10.38 18.93 -23.77
CA ILE A 20 -9.21 18.45 -23.00
C ILE A 20 -8.50 19.62 -22.30
N GLY A 21 -8.36 20.77 -22.99
CA GLY A 21 -7.80 21.99 -22.39
C GLY A 21 -8.66 22.59 -21.27
N LEU A 22 -10.00 22.52 -21.39
CA LEU A 22 -10.93 22.95 -20.34
C LEU A 22 -10.91 22.03 -19.11
N MET A 23 -10.84 20.70 -19.29
CA MET A 23 -10.74 19.74 -18.18
C MET A 23 -9.40 19.85 -17.43
N MET A 24 -8.27 19.94 -18.16
CA MET A 24 -6.95 20.16 -17.55
C MET A 24 -6.86 21.54 -16.85
N GLY A 25 -7.52 22.57 -17.39
CA GLY A 25 -7.63 23.88 -16.77
C GLY A 25 -8.45 23.88 -15.48
N SER A 26 -9.56 23.14 -15.41
CA SER A 26 -10.37 23.06 -14.19
C SER A 26 -9.71 22.28 -13.05
N VAL A 27 -9.01 21.18 -13.35
CA VAL A 27 -8.30 20.38 -12.33
C VAL A 27 -7.11 21.17 -11.76
N SER A 28 -6.33 21.84 -12.62
CA SER A 28 -5.22 22.70 -12.17
C SER A 28 -5.70 23.91 -11.36
N MET A 29 -6.83 24.53 -11.71
CA MET A 29 -7.42 25.61 -10.92
C MET A 29 -7.92 25.17 -9.55
N ASN A 30 -8.46 23.96 -9.42
CA ASN A 30 -8.91 23.41 -8.15
C ASN A 30 -7.73 23.06 -7.23
N ALA A 31 -6.73 22.34 -7.75
CA ALA A 31 -5.52 22.02 -6.99
C ALA A 31 -4.76 23.29 -6.53
N GLN A 32 -4.66 24.31 -7.39
CA GLN A 32 -4.04 25.59 -7.05
C GLN A 32 -4.84 26.33 -5.97
N ARG A 33 -6.18 26.28 -6.03
CA ARG A 33 -7.06 26.89 -5.02
C ARG A 33 -6.95 26.16 -3.68
N GLN A 34 -6.94 24.83 -3.67
CA GLN A 34 -6.77 24.02 -2.46
C GLN A 34 -5.40 24.29 -1.83
N LEU A 35 -4.33 24.26 -2.62
CA LEU A 35 -2.99 24.60 -2.15
C LEU A 35 -2.96 25.99 -1.51
N GLN A 36 -3.49 27.01 -2.20
CA GLN A 36 -3.51 28.36 -1.66
C GLN A 36 -4.33 28.46 -0.37
N GLY A 37 -5.54 27.87 -0.35
CA GLY A 37 -6.40 27.87 0.84
C GLY A 37 -5.78 27.14 2.02
N SER A 38 -5.10 26.02 1.78
CA SER A 38 -4.32 25.29 2.78
C SER A 38 -3.20 26.16 3.35
N ILE A 39 -2.40 26.80 2.48
CA ILE A 39 -1.29 27.66 2.91
C ILE A 39 -1.79 28.86 3.71
N ASP A 40 -2.89 29.49 3.30
CA ASP A 40 -3.48 30.61 4.02
C ASP A 40 -3.92 30.18 5.43
N TYR A 41 -4.61 29.04 5.56
CA TYR A 41 -4.96 28.46 6.85
C TYR A 41 -3.74 28.13 7.71
N LEU A 42 -2.69 27.53 7.14
CA LEU A 42 -1.46 27.20 7.86
C LEU A 42 -0.72 28.45 8.35
N LYS A 43 -0.75 29.56 7.59
CA LYS A 43 -0.18 30.86 8.02
C LYS A 43 -0.92 31.43 9.22
N GLU A 44 -2.24 31.30 9.25
CA GLU A 44 -3.07 31.72 10.40
C GLU A 44 -2.79 30.85 11.64
N ASN A 45 -2.43 29.58 11.45
CA ASN A 45 -2.20 28.60 12.51
C ASN A 45 -0.71 28.29 12.77
N LYS A 46 0.23 29.06 12.20
CA LYS A 46 1.68 28.78 12.26
C LYS A 46 2.25 28.55 13.67
N SER A 47 1.64 29.15 14.69
CA SER A 47 2.02 28.96 16.09
C SER A 47 1.80 27.54 16.60
N SER A 48 0.73 26.85 16.19
CA SER A 48 0.48 25.45 16.61
C SER A 48 1.49 24.49 15.95
N LEU A 49 1.94 24.82 14.75
CA LEU A 49 2.93 24.08 13.97
C LEU A 49 4.38 24.43 14.35
N GLN A 50 4.59 25.45 15.19
CA GLN A 50 5.92 25.95 15.57
C GLN A 50 6.79 26.36 14.37
N VAL A 51 6.17 26.98 13.36
CA VAL A 51 6.81 27.45 12.13
C VAL A 51 6.64 28.96 11.93
N ASN A 52 7.44 29.54 11.04
CA ASN A 52 7.26 30.90 10.54
C ASN A 52 6.74 30.88 9.08
N GLU A 53 6.43 32.04 8.51
CA GLU A 53 5.85 32.11 7.15
C GLU A 53 6.81 31.64 6.06
N LYS A 54 8.12 31.84 6.22
CA LYS A 54 9.12 31.34 5.26
C LYS A 54 9.22 29.83 5.27
N ASP A 55 8.93 29.18 6.40
CA ASP A 55 8.91 27.72 6.48
C ASP A 55 7.76 27.13 5.63
N LEU A 56 6.72 27.93 5.33
CA LEU A 56 5.59 27.54 4.48
C LEU A 56 5.79 27.92 3.01
N GLU A 57 6.85 28.65 2.66
CA GLU A 57 7.17 28.99 1.27
C GLU A 57 7.65 27.75 0.52
N GLY A 58 7.23 27.60 -0.75
CA GLY A 58 7.64 26.49 -1.59
C GLY A 58 7.01 25.13 -1.25
N MET A 59 6.09 25.07 -0.28
CA MET A 59 5.27 23.88 -0.07
C MET A 59 4.50 23.52 -1.35
N ARG A 60 4.42 22.21 -1.63
CA ARG A 60 3.65 21.68 -2.75
C ARG A 60 2.49 20.85 -2.23
N LEU A 61 1.36 20.91 -2.95
CA LEU A 61 0.30 19.91 -2.79
C LEU A 61 0.86 18.59 -3.32
N SER A 62 1.12 17.63 -2.43
CA SER A 62 1.61 16.32 -2.82
C SER A 62 0.48 15.41 -3.26
N HIS A 63 -0.65 15.47 -2.56
CA HIS A 63 -1.79 14.61 -2.84
C HIS A 63 -3.09 15.17 -2.26
N VAL A 64 -4.23 14.69 -2.75
CA VAL A 64 -5.55 14.97 -2.16
C VAL A 64 -6.34 13.66 -2.16
N THR A 65 -6.93 13.31 -1.02
CA THR A 65 -7.84 12.16 -0.89
C THR A 65 -9.22 12.62 -0.40
N GLN A 66 -10.25 11.82 -0.67
CA GLN A 66 -11.58 12.03 -0.13
C GLN A 66 -11.92 10.92 0.86
N GLY A 67 -12.58 11.27 1.97
CA GLY A 67 -13.10 10.28 2.90
C GLY A 67 -14.27 9.49 2.30
N GLY A 68 -14.52 8.29 2.84
CA GLY A 68 -15.69 7.49 2.49
C GLY A 68 -16.99 8.32 2.59
N ASN A 69 -17.88 8.16 1.61
CA ASN A 69 -19.08 9.00 1.37
C ASN A 69 -18.83 10.46 0.93
N ARG A 70 -17.57 10.89 0.73
CA ARG A 70 -17.17 12.25 0.30
C ARG A 70 -17.52 13.36 1.31
N ASP A 71 -17.62 13.01 2.58
CA ASP A 71 -17.97 13.95 3.66
C ASP A 71 -16.80 14.84 4.10
N PHE A 72 -15.57 14.46 3.75
CA PHE A 72 -14.37 15.25 3.99
C PHE A 72 -13.32 14.99 2.91
N GLU A 73 -12.36 15.91 2.82
CA GLU A 73 -11.21 15.83 1.92
C GLU A 73 -9.92 16.10 2.73
N VAL A 74 -8.85 15.38 2.42
CA VAL A 74 -7.55 15.56 3.05
C VAL A 74 -6.54 15.98 2.00
N ALA A 75 -6.04 17.20 2.12
CA ALA A 75 -4.95 17.72 1.30
C ALA A 75 -3.61 17.46 2.01
N TYR A 76 -2.68 16.81 1.33
CA TYR A 76 -1.33 16.55 1.82
C TYR A 76 -0.38 17.58 1.23
N LEU A 77 0.31 18.32 2.09
CA LEU A 77 1.25 19.34 1.68
C LEU A 77 2.67 18.96 2.10
N GLN A 78 3.52 18.72 1.12
CA GLN A 78 4.93 18.39 1.29
C GLN A 78 5.76 19.69 1.34
N GLN A 79 6.58 19.83 2.39
CA GLN A 79 7.53 20.94 2.51
C GLN A 79 8.71 20.73 1.57
N THR A 80 9.12 21.79 0.86
CA THR A 80 10.24 21.73 -0.07
C THR A 80 11.17 22.92 0.10
N VAL A 81 12.44 22.76 -0.25
CA VAL A 81 13.40 23.86 -0.38
C VAL A 81 14.08 23.74 -1.73
N ASN A 82 14.11 24.81 -2.52
CA ASN A 82 14.69 24.82 -3.87
C ASN A 82 14.12 23.71 -4.80
N GLY A 83 12.87 23.31 -4.60
CA GLY A 83 12.22 22.25 -5.37
C GLY A 83 12.68 20.83 -5.04
N ILE A 84 13.33 20.63 -3.89
CA ILE A 84 13.70 19.33 -3.33
C ILE A 84 12.87 19.11 -2.06
N ASP A 85 12.24 17.95 -1.95
CA ASP A 85 11.43 17.59 -0.78
C ASP A 85 12.29 17.54 0.50
N ILE A 86 11.74 18.01 1.63
CA ILE A 86 12.28 17.70 2.95
C ILE A 86 11.62 16.40 3.43
N HIS A 87 12.41 15.35 3.56
CA HIS A 87 11.94 14.01 3.91
C HIS A 87 11.04 14.03 5.16
N ASN A 88 9.87 13.39 5.07
CA ASN A 88 8.86 13.30 6.14
C ASN A 88 8.44 14.65 6.78
N ARG A 89 8.51 15.76 6.04
CA ARG A 89 7.96 17.06 6.45
C ARG A 89 6.69 17.39 5.68
N ILE A 90 5.61 16.79 6.14
CA ILE A 90 4.28 16.86 5.54
C ILE A 90 3.29 17.39 6.58
N VAL A 91 2.35 18.19 6.10
CA VAL A 91 1.15 18.57 6.87
C VAL A 91 -0.09 18.23 6.07
N ASN A 92 -1.04 17.62 6.74
CA ASN A 92 -2.33 17.25 6.21
C ASN A 92 -3.32 18.34 6.63
N VAL A 93 -4.09 18.85 5.69
CA VAL A 93 -5.16 19.84 5.93
C VAL A 93 -6.49 19.18 5.59
N ILE A 94 -7.41 19.18 6.56
CA ILE A 94 -8.69 18.49 6.46
C ILE A 94 -9.78 19.51 6.14
N TYR A 95 -10.55 19.23 5.10
CA TYR A 95 -11.69 20.00 4.64
C TYR A 95 -12.98 19.21 4.91
N ASP A 96 -14.03 19.86 5.39
CA ASP A 96 -15.37 19.25 5.41
C ASP A 96 -16.01 19.24 4.00
N GLY A 97 -17.15 18.55 3.85
CA GLY A 97 -17.89 18.48 2.59
C GLY A 97 -18.40 19.82 2.04
N SER A 98 -18.28 20.93 2.79
CA SER A 98 -18.55 22.28 2.29
C SER A 98 -17.31 22.96 1.69
N GLY A 99 -16.14 22.33 1.80
CA GLY A 99 -14.85 22.88 1.39
C GLY A 99 -14.22 23.81 2.42
N LYS A 100 -14.67 23.76 3.69
CA LYS A 100 -14.09 24.56 4.78
C LYS A 100 -13.03 23.75 5.51
N VAL A 101 -11.88 24.36 5.80
CA VAL A 101 -10.84 23.74 6.63
C VAL A 101 -11.35 23.54 8.06
N VAL A 102 -11.27 22.31 8.56
CA VAL A 102 -11.68 21.91 9.91
C VAL A 102 -10.51 21.53 10.81
N GLY A 103 -9.34 21.26 10.26
CA GLY A 103 -8.15 20.93 11.06
C GLY A 103 -6.90 20.68 10.23
N HIS A 104 -5.80 20.42 10.94
CA HIS A 104 -4.54 19.96 10.37
C HIS A 104 -3.84 18.97 11.29
N ALA A 105 -2.95 18.16 10.71
CA ALA A 105 -2.06 17.25 11.44
C ALA A 105 -0.74 17.08 10.66
N GLY A 106 0.38 16.89 11.37
CA GLY A 106 1.68 16.67 10.74
C GLY A 106 2.79 17.51 11.38
N THR A 107 3.99 17.44 10.80
CA THR A 107 5.17 18.13 11.34
C THR A 107 5.98 18.71 10.20
N LEU A 108 6.40 19.97 10.36
CA LEU A 108 7.20 20.71 9.40
C LEU A 108 8.56 21.05 10.01
N ALA A 109 9.59 21.16 9.18
CA ALA A 109 10.86 21.76 9.58
C ALA A 109 10.64 23.26 9.83
N ASN A 110 11.37 23.82 10.79
CA ASN A 110 11.24 25.22 11.18
C ASN A 110 12.55 25.99 11.01
N ASN A 111 12.45 27.33 10.99
CA ASN A 111 13.58 28.25 10.87
C ASN A 111 14.43 28.02 9.59
N LEU A 112 13.76 27.71 8.48
CA LEU A 112 14.41 27.49 7.18
C LEU A 112 15.11 28.75 6.66
N ASP A 113 14.65 29.92 7.08
CA ASP A 113 15.24 31.23 6.76
C ASP A 113 16.67 31.42 7.29
N ARG A 114 17.09 30.62 8.28
CA ARG A 114 18.42 30.65 8.88
C ARG A 114 19.36 29.57 8.33
N THR A 115 18.86 28.70 7.46
CA THR A 115 19.60 27.53 6.99
C THR A 115 20.16 27.80 5.60
N THR A 116 21.50 27.84 5.48
CA THR A 116 22.13 27.77 4.15
C THR A 116 22.24 26.30 3.77
N VAL A 117 21.48 25.90 2.75
CA VAL A 117 21.45 24.50 2.31
C VAL A 117 22.28 24.28 1.05
N ALA A 118 22.93 23.13 0.97
CA ALA A 118 23.63 22.70 -0.24
C ALA A 118 22.60 22.31 -1.31
N THR A 119 22.78 22.79 -2.55
CA THR A 119 21.87 22.53 -3.67
C THR A 119 22.39 21.54 -4.69
N ALA A 120 23.63 21.06 -4.52
CA ALA A 120 24.26 20.09 -5.39
C ALA A 120 25.05 19.06 -4.57
N PRO A 121 24.98 17.77 -4.94
CA PRO A 121 25.70 16.71 -4.24
C PRO A 121 27.21 16.77 -4.53
N GLY A 122 28.01 16.52 -3.50
CA GLY A 122 29.46 16.31 -3.61
C GLY A 122 29.84 14.83 -3.82
N VAL A 123 28.96 13.91 -3.46
CA VAL A 123 29.10 12.46 -3.61
C VAL A 123 28.25 11.96 -4.76
N SER A 124 28.78 11.05 -5.58
CA SER A 124 28.04 10.41 -6.67
C SER A 124 26.95 9.48 -6.13
N PRO A 125 25.85 9.22 -6.85
CA PRO A 125 24.83 8.28 -6.38
C PRO A 125 25.38 6.84 -6.22
N VAL A 126 26.38 6.46 -7.02
CA VAL A 126 27.03 5.14 -6.90
C VAL A 126 27.86 5.04 -5.62
N ASP A 127 28.60 6.09 -5.26
CA ASP A 127 29.40 6.08 -4.04
C ASP A 127 28.53 6.24 -2.79
N GLY A 128 27.43 7.00 -2.90
CA GLY A 128 26.41 7.07 -1.86
C GLY A 128 25.75 5.70 -1.61
N LEU A 129 25.45 4.93 -2.66
CA LEU A 129 24.92 3.57 -2.52
C LEU A 129 25.91 2.63 -1.81
N LYS A 130 27.21 2.74 -2.11
CA LYS A 130 28.23 1.97 -1.37
C LYS A 130 28.27 2.35 0.10
N SER A 131 28.14 3.64 0.43
CA SER A 131 28.00 4.10 1.82
C SER A 131 26.75 3.54 2.49
N ALA A 132 25.61 3.50 1.79
CA ALA A 132 24.37 2.90 2.27
C ALA A 132 24.54 1.40 2.58
N ALA A 133 25.11 0.64 1.64
CA ALA A 133 25.38 -0.79 1.83
C ALA A 133 26.30 -1.05 3.03
N MET A 134 27.33 -0.21 3.23
CA MET A 134 28.20 -0.29 4.40
C MET A 134 27.45 0.03 5.71
N ALA A 135 26.61 1.06 5.73
CA ALA A 135 25.83 1.45 6.90
C ALA A 135 24.82 0.38 7.31
N LEU A 136 24.21 -0.29 6.33
CA LEU A 136 23.26 -1.39 6.51
C LEU A 136 23.94 -2.75 6.73
N LYS A 137 25.26 -2.83 6.53
CA LYS A 137 26.06 -4.08 6.63
C LYS A 137 25.64 -5.16 5.61
N LEU A 138 25.21 -4.76 4.41
CA LEU A 138 24.76 -5.67 3.35
C LEU A 138 25.90 -6.37 2.59
N GLY A 139 27.15 -6.12 2.98
CA GLY A 139 28.32 -6.66 2.30
C GLY A 139 28.68 -5.89 1.03
N ASN A 140 29.22 -6.60 0.03
CA ASN A 140 29.68 -6.00 -1.22
C ASN A 140 28.50 -5.81 -2.18
N VAL A 141 28.35 -4.59 -2.70
CA VAL A 141 27.28 -4.22 -3.65
C VAL A 141 27.36 -5.00 -4.97
N GLY A 142 28.55 -5.49 -5.32
CA GLY A 142 28.80 -6.18 -6.59
C GLY A 142 28.88 -5.22 -7.77
N ASP A 143 28.68 -5.75 -8.98
CA ASP A 143 28.64 -4.95 -10.20
C ASP A 143 27.29 -4.21 -10.28
N ILE A 144 27.34 -2.88 -10.32
CA ILE A 144 26.17 -2.01 -10.41
C ILE A 144 26.28 -1.04 -11.59
N GLN A 145 25.15 -0.72 -12.20
CA GLN A 145 25.02 0.20 -13.32
C GLN A 145 23.88 1.20 -13.05
N ILE A 146 24.05 2.44 -13.50
CA ILE A 146 22.95 3.41 -13.55
C ILE A 146 22.06 3.01 -14.72
N LEU A 147 20.84 2.56 -14.42
CA LEU A 147 19.84 2.19 -15.41
C LEU A 147 19.10 3.42 -15.91
N GLU A 148 18.74 4.31 -14.98
CA GLU A 148 18.12 5.60 -15.28
C GLU A 148 18.92 6.75 -14.64
N PRO A 149 19.34 7.75 -15.42
CA PRO A 149 20.10 8.88 -14.89
C PRO A 149 19.22 9.77 -14.02
N GLY A 150 19.83 10.48 -13.06
CA GLY A 150 19.12 11.41 -12.18
C GLY A 150 18.56 12.63 -12.92
N ILE A 151 17.23 12.81 -12.91
CA ILE A 151 16.53 13.92 -13.59
C ILE A 151 15.93 14.90 -12.56
N GLY A 152 15.85 16.19 -12.95
CA GLY A 152 15.19 17.23 -12.16
C GLY A 152 16.00 17.74 -10.97
N ALA A 153 15.37 18.52 -10.09
CA ALA A 153 16.00 19.06 -8.89
C ALA A 153 16.42 17.95 -7.91
N GLU A 154 15.58 16.91 -7.78
CA GLU A 154 15.84 15.76 -6.93
C GLU A 154 16.79 14.74 -7.56
N LYS A 155 17.19 14.87 -8.84
CA LYS A 155 18.03 13.87 -9.53
C LYS A 155 17.53 12.42 -9.35
N LYS A 156 16.22 12.20 -9.42
CA LYS A 156 15.61 10.87 -9.28
C LYS A 156 16.04 9.96 -10.42
N GLY A 157 16.46 8.73 -10.10
CA GLY A 157 16.89 7.72 -11.06
C GLY A 157 16.92 6.31 -10.47
N LEU A 158 17.51 5.37 -11.22
CA LEU A 158 17.52 3.94 -10.90
C LEU A 158 18.93 3.34 -11.07
N ILE A 159 19.36 2.54 -10.10
CA ILE A 159 20.60 1.75 -10.13
C ILE A 159 20.22 0.27 -10.13
N SER A 160 20.93 -0.56 -10.91
CA SER A 160 20.69 -2.00 -10.91
C SER A 160 20.89 -2.61 -9.52
N LYS A 161 20.08 -3.61 -9.16
CA LYS A 161 20.04 -4.25 -7.82
C LYS A 161 21.36 -4.77 -7.24
N GLY A 162 22.34 -5.07 -8.10
CA GLY A 162 23.63 -5.63 -7.68
C GLY A 162 23.46 -6.95 -6.94
N SER A 163 24.24 -7.17 -5.88
CA SER A 163 24.19 -8.37 -5.04
C SER A 163 23.50 -8.15 -3.69
N ILE A 164 22.92 -6.96 -3.45
CA ILE A 164 22.40 -6.55 -2.14
C ILE A 164 20.88 -6.38 -2.11
N ALA A 165 20.23 -6.35 -3.27
CA ALA A 165 18.80 -6.10 -3.39
C ALA A 165 18.11 -7.11 -4.30
N GLN A 166 16.83 -7.33 -4.05
CA GLN A 166 15.96 -8.15 -4.90
C GLN A 166 15.50 -7.40 -6.15
N GLU A 167 15.35 -6.09 -6.01
CA GLU A 167 14.85 -5.15 -7.02
C GLU A 167 15.86 -4.05 -7.31
N ASP A 168 15.70 -3.41 -8.47
CA ASP A 168 16.52 -2.26 -8.84
C ASP A 168 16.29 -1.10 -7.87
N ILE A 169 17.38 -0.41 -7.54
CA ILE A 169 17.48 0.52 -6.42
C ILE A 169 17.14 1.92 -6.91
N LEU A 170 15.99 2.43 -6.47
CA LEU A 170 15.61 3.82 -6.67
C LEU A 170 16.52 4.72 -5.83
N PHE A 171 17.00 5.81 -6.44
CA PHE A 171 17.71 6.87 -5.72
C PHE A 171 17.18 8.26 -6.06
N ARG A 172 17.23 9.18 -5.10
CA ARG A 172 16.95 10.61 -5.31
C ARG A 172 17.61 11.48 -4.24
N LEU A 173 17.69 12.78 -4.48
CA LEU A 173 18.07 13.79 -3.51
C LEU A 173 16.84 14.22 -2.70
N VAL A 174 17.03 14.32 -1.38
CA VAL A 174 16.09 14.89 -0.42
C VAL A 174 16.84 15.77 0.57
N TYR A 175 16.13 16.65 1.28
CA TYR A 175 16.67 17.24 2.51
C TYR A 175 16.24 16.43 3.72
N VAL A 176 17.17 16.20 4.63
CA VAL A 176 16.91 15.61 5.95
C VAL A 176 16.99 16.71 7.00
N ASP A 177 15.95 16.84 7.80
CA ASP A 177 15.92 17.77 8.93
C ASP A 177 16.65 17.18 10.15
N GLN A 178 17.75 17.80 10.55
CA GLN A 178 18.58 17.41 11.70
C GLN A 178 18.33 18.32 12.91
N GLY A 179 17.17 18.99 12.96
CA GLY A 179 16.76 19.87 14.04
C GLY A 179 17.69 21.07 14.16
N LYS A 180 18.47 21.14 15.25
CA LYS A 180 19.37 22.28 15.51
C LYS A 180 20.52 22.41 14.50
N GLU A 181 20.89 21.32 13.85
CA GLU A 181 21.93 21.34 12.79
C GLU A 181 21.39 21.86 11.45
N GLY A 182 20.07 22.06 11.34
CA GLY A 182 19.40 22.48 10.11
C GLY A 182 19.23 21.32 9.13
N LEU A 183 19.05 21.65 7.85
CA LEU A 183 18.83 20.68 6.79
C LEU A 183 20.15 20.19 6.18
N LYS A 184 20.25 18.87 5.96
CA LYS A 184 21.33 18.25 5.18
C LYS A 184 20.80 17.72 3.85
N LEU A 185 21.50 18.01 2.75
CA LEU A 185 21.20 17.40 1.46
C LEU A 185 21.66 15.94 1.50
N ALA A 186 20.77 15.00 1.16
CA ALA A 186 21.02 13.57 1.26
C ALA A 186 20.60 12.83 -0.01
N TRP A 187 21.33 11.77 -0.35
CA TRP A 187 20.86 10.72 -1.23
C TRP A 187 19.96 9.77 -0.44
N GLU A 188 18.72 9.61 -0.87
CA GLU A 188 17.77 8.59 -0.44
C GLU A 188 17.88 7.38 -1.38
N TYR A 189 18.00 6.18 -0.83
CA TYR A 189 17.98 4.91 -1.57
C TYR A 189 16.87 4.01 -1.02
N VAL A 190 16.20 3.28 -1.92
CA VAL A 190 15.26 2.21 -1.57
C VAL A 190 15.89 0.87 -1.89
N ILE A 191 16.10 0.02 -0.88
CA ILE A 191 16.84 -1.24 -0.98
C ILE A 191 16.01 -2.35 -0.33
N TYR A 192 15.41 -3.23 -1.15
CA TYR A 192 14.75 -4.44 -0.66
C TYR A 192 15.76 -5.58 -0.53
N GLU A 193 16.11 -5.97 0.69
CA GLU A 193 17.19 -6.93 0.95
C GLU A 193 16.92 -8.33 0.37
N THR A 194 17.98 -9.04 -0.03
CA THR A 194 17.90 -10.40 -0.60
C THR A 194 17.28 -11.45 0.33
N GLY A 195 17.22 -11.19 1.63
CA GLY A 195 16.59 -12.09 2.61
C GLY A 195 15.12 -11.77 2.90
N SER A 196 14.53 -10.77 2.25
CA SER A 196 13.17 -10.25 2.49
C SER A 196 12.91 -9.69 3.89
N GLU A 197 13.85 -9.80 4.83
CA GLU A 197 13.69 -9.33 6.22
C GLU A 197 13.45 -7.81 6.31
N HIS A 198 14.01 -7.03 5.37
CA HIS A 198 14.02 -5.59 5.42
C HIS A 198 13.86 -4.94 4.04
N TRP A 199 13.07 -3.88 3.98
CA TRP A 199 12.94 -3.02 2.80
C TRP A 199 13.29 -1.59 3.19
N TRP A 200 14.58 -1.27 3.10
CA TRP A 200 15.11 -0.02 3.62
C TRP A 200 14.86 1.16 2.70
N GLN A 201 14.41 2.26 3.28
CA GLN A 201 14.60 3.60 2.75
C GLN A 201 15.68 4.31 3.57
N ILE A 202 16.90 4.41 3.04
CA ILE A 202 18.07 4.94 3.76
C ILE A 202 18.55 6.27 3.17
N ARG A 203 18.96 7.19 4.05
CA ARG A 203 19.48 8.52 3.67
C ARG A 203 20.96 8.66 4.04
N ILE A 204 21.76 9.01 3.04
CA ILE A 204 23.21 9.25 3.12
C ILE A 204 23.49 10.71 2.76
N ASP A 205 24.25 11.41 3.58
CA ASP A 205 24.66 12.79 3.33
C ASP A 205 25.32 12.91 1.94
N ALA A 206 24.73 13.74 1.07
CA ALA A 206 25.11 13.84 -0.32
C ALA A 206 26.41 14.64 -0.52
N ILE A 207 26.96 15.23 0.53
CA ILE A 207 28.21 15.99 0.52
C ILE A 207 29.37 15.17 1.07
N THR A 208 29.13 14.42 2.15
CA THR A 208 30.17 13.71 2.90
C THR A 208 30.13 12.20 2.72
N GLY A 209 28.98 11.64 2.28
CA GLY A 209 28.77 10.20 2.17
C GLY A 209 28.52 9.51 3.51
N GLN A 210 28.28 10.27 4.58
CA GLN A 210 27.98 9.74 5.91
C GLN A 210 26.53 9.30 6.03
N TYR A 211 26.28 8.24 6.79
CA TYR A 211 24.93 7.80 7.16
C TYR A 211 24.22 8.88 7.98
N LEU A 212 22.95 9.15 7.65
CA LEU A 212 22.10 10.07 8.40
C LEU A 212 21.00 9.31 9.14
N GLU A 213 20.13 8.63 8.41
CA GLU A 213 18.95 7.94 8.96
C GLU A 213 18.44 6.86 8.00
N LYS A 214 17.52 6.00 8.49
CA LYS A 214 16.83 4.98 7.70
C LYS A 214 15.43 4.70 8.23
N ASN A 215 14.56 4.21 7.36
CA ASN A 215 13.26 3.62 7.68
C ASN A 215 13.18 2.24 7.05
N ASP A 216 12.42 1.34 7.66
CA ASP A 216 12.07 0.04 7.09
C ASP A 216 10.61 0.09 6.62
N TRP A 217 10.33 -0.41 5.42
CA TRP A 217 8.97 -0.55 4.90
C TRP A 217 8.34 -1.89 5.23
N VAL A 218 9.13 -2.86 5.76
CA VAL A 218 8.60 -4.13 6.28
C VAL A 218 8.18 -3.93 7.74
N SER A 219 6.88 -4.06 7.99
CA SER A 219 6.34 -4.21 9.35
C SER A 219 6.24 -5.70 9.70
N ASN A 220 6.60 -6.09 10.93
CA ASN A 220 6.55 -7.49 11.38
C ASN A 220 5.79 -7.64 12.70
N CYS A 221 5.03 -8.72 12.84
CA CYS A 221 4.31 -9.06 14.05
C CYS A 221 5.14 -9.94 15.01
N LYS A 222 5.89 -9.36 15.95
CA LYS A 222 6.41 -10.16 17.08
C LYS A 222 5.33 -10.36 18.13
N VAL A 223 4.50 -11.38 17.96
CA VAL A 223 3.55 -11.81 18.99
C VAL A 223 4.32 -12.43 20.17
N ASP A 224 4.56 -11.66 21.23
CA ASP A 224 5.04 -12.19 22.50
C ASP A 224 3.84 -12.84 23.22
N HIS A 225 3.73 -14.16 23.13
CA HIS A 225 2.69 -14.92 23.82
C HIS A 225 2.92 -14.90 25.34
N SER A 226 2.43 -13.86 26.01
CA SER A 226 2.22 -13.88 27.46
C SER A 226 0.83 -13.36 27.85
N LEU A 227 -0.23 -13.96 27.30
CA LEU A 227 -1.58 -13.83 27.86
C LEU A 227 -2.22 -15.22 27.99
N THR A 228 -1.89 -15.88 29.10
CA THR A 228 -2.67 -17.01 29.61
C THR A 228 -3.94 -16.45 30.26
N GLY A 229 -5.12 -16.82 29.75
CA GLY A 229 -6.40 -16.48 30.34
C GLY A 229 -7.49 -17.46 29.94
N ASP A 230 -7.63 -18.55 30.70
CA ASP A 230 -8.76 -19.48 30.67
C ASP A 230 -10.12 -18.77 30.68
N ARG A 231 -11.05 -19.22 29.82
CA ARG A 231 -12.25 -19.99 30.23
C ARG A 231 -13.16 -20.29 29.04
N GLY A 232 -13.40 -21.57 28.79
CA GLY A 232 -14.37 -22.03 27.80
C GLY A 232 -15.81 -21.97 28.28
N HIS A 233 -16.74 -21.93 27.33
CA HIS A 233 -18.09 -22.49 27.45
C HIS A 233 -18.60 -22.90 26.06
N ILE A 234 -18.99 -24.17 25.96
CA ILE A 234 -19.63 -24.80 24.79
C ILE A 234 -21.11 -24.40 24.82
N HIS A 235 -21.68 -23.93 23.71
CA HIS A 235 -23.10 -24.11 23.42
C HIS A 235 -23.31 -24.36 21.93
N GLY A 236 -23.78 -25.56 21.59
CA GLY A 236 -24.21 -25.92 20.25
C GLY A 236 -25.57 -25.32 19.93
N VAL A 237 -25.74 -24.88 18.68
CA VAL A 237 -27.04 -24.62 18.07
C VAL A 237 -27.03 -25.27 16.69
N ALA A 238 -27.97 -26.21 16.49
CA ALA A 238 -28.23 -26.83 15.20
C ALA A 238 -29.21 -25.95 14.41
N CYS A 239 -28.98 -25.83 13.10
CA CYS A 239 -29.95 -25.31 12.15
C CYS A 239 -30.14 -26.34 11.03
N GLU A 240 -31.39 -26.67 10.73
CA GLU A 240 -31.81 -27.64 9.71
C GLU A 240 -31.62 -27.12 8.28
N GLU A 241 -31.30 -28.04 7.37
CA GLU A 241 -31.17 -27.83 5.93
C GLU A 241 -32.53 -27.70 5.21
N GLY A 242 -32.60 -26.77 4.25
CA GLY A 242 -33.63 -26.74 3.20
C GLY A 242 -33.10 -27.29 1.87
N PRO A 243 -33.97 -27.79 0.96
CA PRO A 243 -33.54 -28.66 -0.14
C PRO A 243 -32.95 -27.95 -1.37
N ALA A 244 -32.19 -28.76 -2.10
CA ALA A 244 -31.27 -28.50 -3.20
C ALA A 244 -31.80 -27.96 -4.55
N TYR A 245 -30.92 -27.14 -5.15
CA TYR A 245 -30.46 -27.06 -6.56
C TYR A 245 -31.32 -26.42 -7.68
N LEU A 246 -30.76 -25.34 -8.25
CA LEU A 246 -30.68 -25.01 -9.69
C LEU A 246 -29.31 -24.33 -9.96
N PRO A 247 -28.78 -24.36 -11.20
CA PRO A 247 -27.35 -24.54 -11.49
C PRO A 247 -26.49 -23.29 -11.26
N PHE A 248 -25.23 -23.57 -10.89
CA PHE A 248 -24.08 -22.66 -10.72
C PHE A 248 -24.15 -21.37 -11.52
N LEU A 249 -24.09 -20.22 -10.82
CA LEU A 249 -23.14 -19.20 -11.25
C LEU A 249 -21.78 -19.68 -10.73
N ALA A 250 -20.94 -20.11 -11.67
CA ALA A 250 -19.51 -20.31 -11.47
C ALA A 250 -18.91 -19.13 -10.68
N ASN A 251 -17.95 -19.43 -9.78
CA ASN A 251 -17.12 -18.54 -8.94
C ASN A 251 -17.45 -18.62 -7.43
N SER A 252 -16.93 -19.67 -6.79
CA SER A 252 -17.17 -20.02 -5.38
C SER A 252 -15.89 -20.36 -4.60
N TYR A 253 -15.88 -20.07 -3.29
CA TYR A 253 -14.71 -20.21 -2.41
C TYR A 253 -15.09 -20.93 -1.11
N ASN A 254 -14.48 -22.08 -0.83
CA ASN A 254 -14.66 -22.80 0.44
C ASN A 254 -13.63 -22.35 1.49
N VAL A 255 -14.00 -21.37 2.32
CA VAL A 255 -13.09 -20.59 3.17
C VAL A 255 -13.63 -20.38 4.58
N PHE A 256 -12.79 -19.92 5.51
CA PHE A 256 -13.28 -19.39 6.79
C PHE A 256 -13.76 -17.96 6.57
N ALA A 257 -15.01 -17.82 6.13
CA ALA A 257 -15.57 -16.54 5.68
C ALA A 257 -15.73 -15.52 6.82
N ILE A 258 -15.81 -14.25 6.46
CA ILE A 258 -16.11 -13.15 7.39
C ILE A 258 -17.40 -13.48 8.19
N PRO A 259 -17.44 -13.32 9.53
CA PRO A 259 -16.43 -12.69 10.40
C PRO A 259 -15.45 -13.65 11.09
N LEU A 260 -15.33 -14.92 10.67
CA LEU A 260 -14.51 -15.88 11.41
C LEU A 260 -13.03 -15.45 11.45
N GLU A 261 -12.44 -15.37 12.65
CA GLU A 261 -11.02 -15.02 12.78
C GLU A 261 -10.10 -16.18 12.40
N SER A 262 -10.46 -17.43 12.70
CA SER A 262 -9.58 -18.59 12.46
C SER A 262 -10.35 -19.92 12.52
N PRO A 263 -9.72 -21.08 12.24
CA PRO A 263 -10.39 -22.37 12.24
C PRO A 263 -10.96 -22.80 13.60
N SER A 264 -10.56 -22.15 14.71
CA SER A 264 -11.14 -22.40 16.03
C SER A 264 -12.47 -21.69 16.26
N HIS A 265 -12.84 -20.73 15.41
CA HIS A 265 -14.04 -19.89 15.56
C HIS A 265 -15.24 -20.44 14.81
N GLY A 266 -15.04 -21.28 13.79
CA GLY A 266 -16.16 -21.90 13.06
C GLY A 266 -15.73 -22.79 11.90
N PRO A 267 -16.69 -23.52 11.30
CA PRO A 267 -16.45 -24.27 10.07
C PRO A 267 -16.31 -23.33 8.87
N ARG A 268 -15.70 -23.84 7.79
CA ARG A 268 -15.70 -23.15 6.50
C ARG A 268 -17.09 -23.10 5.87
N THR A 269 -17.32 -22.08 5.06
CA THR A 269 -18.52 -21.88 4.23
C THR A 269 -18.12 -21.72 2.77
N ASN A 270 -19.06 -22.03 1.86
CA ASN A 270 -18.85 -21.84 0.42
C ASN A 270 -19.45 -20.52 -0.04
N GLU A 271 -18.60 -19.51 -0.20
CA GLU A 271 -18.99 -18.16 -0.58
C GLU A 271 -19.06 -18.02 -2.09
N THR A 272 -20.18 -17.50 -2.62
CA THR A 272 -20.39 -17.36 -4.07
C THR A 272 -20.45 -15.88 -4.45
N THR A 273 -19.63 -15.49 -5.43
CA THR A 273 -19.56 -14.11 -5.94
C THR A 273 -19.49 -12.99 -4.87
N PRO A 274 -18.54 -13.04 -3.92
CA PRO A 274 -18.63 -12.20 -2.70
C PRO A 274 -18.52 -10.69 -2.98
N TRP A 275 -17.81 -10.27 -4.03
CA TRP A 275 -17.69 -8.87 -4.45
C TRP A 275 -19.02 -8.19 -4.78
N THR A 276 -20.08 -8.96 -5.06
CA THR A 276 -21.41 -8.40 -5.40
C THR A 276 -22.08 -7.67 -4.24
N ALA A 277 -21.54 -7.79 -3.02
CA ALA A 277 -21.99 -7.05 -1.85
C ALA A 277 -21.63 -5.55 -1.89
N GLY A 278 -20.76 -5.10 -2.80
CA GLY A 278 -20.28 -3.72 -2.88
C GLY A 278 -19.95 -3.25 -4.30
N VAL A 279 -19.26 -2.10 -4.39
CA VAL A 279 -18.84 -1.47 -5.66
C VAL A 279 -17.33 -1.54 -5.91
N ALA A 280 -16.56 -2.06 -4.95
CA ALA A 280 -15.10 -2.01 -4.94
C ALA A 280 -14.45 -2.89 -6.02
N SER A 281 -15.08 -4.02 -6.35
CA SER A 281 -14.58 -4.98 -7.35
C SER A 281 -15.61 -5.15 -8.49
N PRO A 282 -15.79 -4.15 -9.37
CA PRO A 282 -16.88 -4.12 -10.35
C PRO A 282 -16.80 -5.23 -11.42
N PHE A 283 -15.62 -5.81 -11.64
CA PHE A 283 -15.37 -6.90 -12.58
C PHE A 283 -15.13 -8.25 -11.88
N GLY A 284 -15.31 -8.30 -10.55
CA GLY A 284 -14.96 -9.45 -9.71
C GLY A 284 -13.48 -9.55 -9.40
N TRP A 285 -13.09 -10.61 -8.70
CA TRP A 285 -11.73 -10.74 -8.14
C TRP A 285 -10.70 -11.39 -9.08
N HIS A 286 -11.11 -11.81 -10.28
CA HIS A 286 -10.25 -12.51 -11.25
C HIS A 286 -10.05 -11.76 -12.57
N ASP A 287 -10.40 -10.48 -12.57
CA ASP A 287 -10.20 -9.55 -13.67
C ASP A 287 -9.13 -8.52 -13.29
N THR A 288 -8.40 -8.02 -14.28
CA THR A 288 -7.34 -7.00 -14.14
C THR A 288 -7.44 -5.92 -15.21
N ASN A 289 -8.15 -6.16 -16.32
CA ASN A 289 -8.18 -5.23 -17.44
C ASN A 289 -9.47 -4.39 -17.51
N GLY A 290 -10.46 -4.67 -16.66
CA GLY A 290 -11.74 -3.97 -16.64
C GLY A 290 -12.68 -4.38 -17.78
N ALA A 291 -12.51 -5.57 -18.34
CA ALA A 291 -13.43 -6.14 -19.31
C ALA A 291 -14.34 -7.16 -18.62
N ALA A 292 -15.46 -7.46 -19.27
CA ALA A 292 -16.36 -8.47 -18.73
C ALA A 292 -15.74 -9.87 -18.85
N GLY A 293 -15.53 -10.51 -17.70
CA GLY A 293 -15.11 -11.91 -17.59
C GLY A 293 -13.72 -12.04 -16.99
N ALA A 294 -13.50 -13.11 -16.22
CA ALA A 294 -12.21 -13.37 -15.59
C ALA A 294 -11.12 -13.67 -16.64
N GLU A 295 -9.93 -13.11 -16.46
CA GLU A 295 -8.74 -13.53 -17.23
C GLU A 295 -7.97 -14.64 -16.53
N TYR A 296 -8.07 -14.71 -15.20
CA TYR A 296 -7.38 -15.69 -14.39
C TYR A 296 -8.35 -16.74 -13.85
N THR A 297 -7.92 -18.00 -13.89
CA THR A 297 -8.62 -19.11 -13.21
C THR A 297 -7.95 -19.50 -11.89
N ILE A 298 -6.80 -18.89 -11.59
CA ILE A 298 -6.07 -19.03 -10.33
C ILE A 298 -6.39 -17.88 -9.38
N THR A 299 -5.93 -17.93 -8.13
CA THR A 299 -6.04 -16.89 -7.08
C THR A 299 -5.29 -15.60 -7.42
N ARG A 300 -5.70 -14.93 -8.49
CA ARG A 300 -5.15 -13.68 -9.01
C ARG A 300 -6.26 -12.83 -9.62
N GLY A 301 -6.17 -11.52 -9.40
CA GLY A 301 -6.88 -10.51 -10.17
C GLY A 301 -6.48 -9.11 -9.72
N ASN A 302 -7.43 -8.18 -9.78
CA ASN A 302 -7.14 -6.74 -9.63
C ASN A 302 -6.52 -6.36 -8.29
N ASN A 303 -6.94 -6.99 -7.19
CA ASN A 303 -6.62 -6.51 -5.84
C ASN A 303 -5.41 -7.26 -5.24
N VAL A 304 -5.22 -8.52 -5.64
CA VAL A 304 -4.23 -9.42 -5.05
C VAL A 304 -3.85 -10.54 -6.03
N TYR A 305 -2.58 -10.97 -5.94
CA TYR A 305 -2.12 -12.26 -6.44
C TYR A 305 -1.62 -13.09 -5.27
N ALA A 306 -2.36 -14.14 -4.92
CA ALA A 306 -1.97 -15.07 -3.87
C ALA A 306 -1.29 -16.32 -4.46
N SER A 307 -0.09 -16.62 -3.99
CA SER A 307 0.75 -17.73 -4.45
C SER A 307 1.63 -18.25 -3.33
N GLU A 308 2.05 -19.50 -3.41
CA GLU A 308 3.05 -20.07 -2.52
C GLU A 308 4.45 -19.50 -2.81
N ASP A 309 5.25 -19.28 -1.76
CA ASP A 309 6.66 -18.84 -1.82
C ASP A 309 7.53 -19.59 -0.77
N GLN A 310 7.42 -20.92 -0.72
CA GLN A 310 8.13 -21.72 0.27
C GLN A 310 9.66 -21.69 0.07
N ASP A 311 10.14 -21.35 -1.13
CA ASP A 311 11.56 -21.21 -1.42
C ASP A 311 12.10 -19.79 -1.17
N ALA A 312 11.25 -18.86 -0.72
CA ALA A 312 11.59 -17.52 -0.24
C ALA A 312 12.34 -16.69 -1.29
N ASN A 313 11.92 -16.82 -2.54
CA ASN A 313 12.57 -16.16 -3.67
C ASN A 313 11.77 -14.95 -4.19
N ASN A 314 10.61 -14.66 -3.58
CA ASN A 314 9.69 -13.59 -3.95
C ASN A 314 9.14 -13.68 -5.39
N VAL A 315 9.22 -14.86 -6.00
CA VAL A 315 8.65 -15.19 -7.30
C VAL A 315 7.41 -16.06 -7.06
N PRO A 316 6.24 -15.69 -7.61
CA PRO A 316 5.02 -16.47 -7.43
C PRO A 316 5.21 -17.95 -7.81
N GLY A 317 5.06 -18.83 -6.81
CA GLY A 317 5.12 -20.28 -6.95
C GLY A 317 3.76 -20.87 -7.29
N PHE A 318 3.34 -21.88 -6.53
CA PHE A 318 2.05 -22.55 -6.77
C PHE A 318 0.85 -21.64 -6.43
N SER A 319 -0.14 -21.56 -7.32
CA SER A 319 -1.45 -20.98 -7.03
C SER A 319 -2.55 -21.98 -7.39
N PRO A 320 -3.57 -22.18 -6.53
CA PRO A 320 -4.69 -23.06 -6.84
C PRO A 320 -5.49 -22.52 -8.04
N ASP A 321 -5.96 -23.44 -8.89
CA ASP A 321 -6.77 -23.17 -10.08
C ASP A 321 -8.20 -23.67 -9.85
N GLY A 322 -9.17 -22.76 -9.87
CA GLY A 322 -10.60 -23.06 -9.76
C GLY A 322 -11.23 -23.51 -11.08
N GLY A 323 -10.44 -23.61 -12.16
CA GLY A 323 -10.87 -24.00 -13.48
C GLY A 323 -11.79 -22.96 -14.15
N ALA A 324 -12.43 -23.38 -15.25
CA ALA A 324 -13.30 -22.49 -16.03
C ALA A 324 -14.52 -21.96 -15.25
N THR A 325 -14.89 -22.65 -14.16
CA THR A 325 -15.99 -22.26 -13.29
C THR A 325 -15.53 -21.54 -12.03
N LEU A 326 -14.23 -21.31 -11.83
CA LEU A 326 -13.69 -20.59 -10.66
C LEU A 326 -14.19 -21.18 -9.32
N ASP A 327 -14.24 -22.51 -9.23
CA ASP A 327 -14.70 -23.21 -8.03
C ASP A 327 -13.49 -23.64 -7.18
N PHE A 328 -13.22 -22.87 -6.13
CA PHE A 328 -12.10 -23.07 -5.20
C PHE A 328 -12.58 -23.85 -3.96
N ASP A 329 -12.96 -25.11 -4.18
CA ASP A 329 -13.33 -26.05 -3.11
C ASP A 329 -12.23 -27.09 -2.89
N PHE A 330 -11.29 -26.77 -2.00
CA PHE A 330 -10.16 -27.64 -1.68
C PHE A 330 -10.29 -28.23 -0.26
N PRO A 331 -9.90 -29.50 -0.06
CA PRO A 331 -9.97 -30.16 1.24
C PRO A 331 -8.89 -29.61 2.21
N ILE A 332 -9.20 -29.64 3.50
CA ILE A 332 -8.25 -29.37 4.59
C ILE A 332 -8.19 -30.58 5.52
N ASN A 333 -6.97 -30.97 5.90
CA ASN A 333 -6.75 -31.96 6.96
C ASN A 333 -5.65 -31.47 7.92
N PHE A 334 -6.07 -30.95 9.07
CA PHE A 334 -5.17 -30.43 10.12
C PHE A 334 -4.33 -31.50 10.84
N ALA A 335 -4.53 -32.79 10.55
CA ALA A 335 -3.63 -33.85 11.01
C ALA A 335 -2.32 -33.91 10.19
N ASN A 336 -2.26 -33.21 9.05
CA ASN A 336 -1.10 -33.16 8.17
C ASN A 336 -0.42 -31.78 8.22
N ALA A 337 0.77 -31.67 7.61
CA ALA A 337 1.48 -30.40 7.49
C ALA A 337 0.78 -29.42 6.51
N PRO A 338 0.96 -28.09 6.68
CA PRO A 338 0.35 -27.08 5.82
C PRO A 338 0.54 -27.25 4.32
N SER A 339 1.72 -27.70 3.89
CA SER A 339 2.01 -27.98 2.48
C SER A 339 1.05 -28.99 1.83
N THR A 340 0.36 -29.82 2.62
CA THR A 340 -0.61 -30.80 2.10
C THR A 340 -1.99 -30.22 1.83
N TYR A 341 -2.29 -29.02 2.34
CA TYR A 341 -3.56 -28.31 2.14
C TYR A 341 -3.35 -26.86 1.65
N GLN A 342 -2.21 -26.60 1.00
CA GLN A 342 -1.83 -25.27 0.51
C GLN A 342 -2.87 -24.64 -0.43
N SER A 343 -3.58 -25.43 -1.26
CA SER A 343 -4.65 -24.90 -2.11
C SER A 343 -5.75 -24.22 -1.30
N ALA A 344 -6.20 -24.85 -0.20
CA ALA A 344 -7.22 -24.26 0.65
C ALA A 344 -6.70 -23.05 1.45
N ALA A 345 -5.44 -23.09 1.88
CA ALA A 345 -4.78 -21.98 2.56
C ALA A 345 -4.65 -20.74 1.65
N ILE A 346 -4.12 -20.90 0.43
CA ILE A 346 -3.96 -19.82 -0.55
C ILE A 346 -5.33 -19.26 -0.97
N THR A 347 -6.34 -20.11 -1.15
CA THR A 347 -7.72 -19.66 -1.43
C THR A 347 -8.28 -18.80 -0.29
N ASN A 348 -8.02 -19.16 0.97
CA ASN A 348 -8.44 -18.36 2.13
C ASN A 348 -7.71 -17.01 2.17
N LEU A 349 -6.39 -17.01 1.94
CA LEU A 349 -5.58 -15.78 1.85
C LEU A 349 -6.06 -14.84 0.74
N PHE A 350 -6.36 -15.39 -0.43
CA PHE A 350 -6.92 -14.65 -1.56
C PHE A 350 -8.28 -14.04 -1.23
N TYR A 351 -9.18 -14.83 -0.63
CA TYR A 351 -10.51 -14.37 -0.21
C TYR A 351 -10.39 -13.20 0.77
N TRP A 352 -9.56 -13.31 1.81
CA TRP A 352 -9.46 -12.26 2.82
C TRP A 352 -8.76 -10.99 2.34
N ASN A 353 -7.74 -11.08 1.50
CA ASN A 353 -7.16 -9.88 0.87
C ASN A 353 -8.23 -9.11 0.07
N ASN A 354 -9.06 -9.82 -0.71
CA ASN A 354 -10.14 -9.19 -1.46
C ASN A 354 -11.27 -8.65 -0.57
N ILE A 355 -11.65 -9.35 0.51
CA ILE A 355 -12.67 -8.87 1.45
C ILE A 355 -12.20 -7.60 2.17
N VAL A 356 -10.96 -7.58 2.67
CA VAL A 356 -10.41 -6.39 3.33
C VAL A 356 -10.35 -5.22 2.34
N HIS A 357 -9.90 -5.46 1.11
CA HIS A 357 -9.96 -4.47 0.02
C HIS A 357 -11.39 -3.92 -0.14
N ASP A 358 -12.36 -4.80 -0.40
CA ASP A 358 -13.72 -4.39 -0.74
C ASP A 358 -14.42 -3.66 0.41
N VAL A 359 -14.20 -4.08 1.65
CA VAL A 359 -14.75 -3.40 2.83
C VAL A 359 -14.12 -2.01 2.99
N LEU A 360 -12.79 -1.91 2.97
CA LEU A 360 -12.08 -0.64 3.20
C LEU A 360 -12.28 0.37 2.06
N TYR A 361 -12.49 -0.10 0.84
CA TYR A 361 -12.90 0.75 -0.29
C TYR A 361 -14.19 1.52 0.05
N ASN A 362 -15.18 0.86 0.65
CA ASN A 362 -16.42 1.53 1.08
C ASN A 362 -16.18 2.56 2.20
N TYR A 363 -15.10 2.43 2.96
CA TYR A 363 -14.66 3.39 3.97
C TYR A 363 -13.71 4.48 3.42
N GLY A 364 -13.44 4.48 2.12
CA GLY A 364 -12.66 5.52 1.43
C GLY A 364 -11.19 5.18 1.21
N PHE A 365 -10.75 3.93 1.42
CA PHE A 365 -9.47 3.46 0.90
C PHE A 365 -9.65 3.03 -0.57
N ASP A 366 -9.84 4.03 -1.41
CA ASP A 366 -10.07 3.93 -2.86
C ASP A 366 -8.79 4.20 -3.67
N GLU A 367 -8.88 4.20 -5.00
CA GLU A 367 -7.72 4.36 -5.87
C GLU A 367 -7.05 5.73 -5.67
N ALA A 368 -7.85 6.78 -5.55
CA ALA A 368 -7.33 8.11 -5.26
C ALA A 368 -6.64 8.17 -3.89
N SER A 369 -6.97 7.28 -2.94
CA SER A 369 -6.34 7.20 -1.63
C SER A 369 -5.14 6.26 -1.57
N GLY A 370 -4.76 5.67 -2.71
CA GLY A 370 -3.63 4.77 -2.86
C GLY A 370 -3.91 3.38 -2.30
N ASN A 371 -5.09 2.84 -2.62
CA ASN A 371 -5.38 1.42 -2.41
C ASN A 371 -4.56 0.52 -3.34
N PHE A 372 -4.75 -0.79 -3.22
CA PHE A 372 -3.93 -1.78 -3.92
C PHE A 372 -4.70 -2.35 -5.09
N GLN A 373 -4.44 -1.87 -6.30
CA GLN A 373 -5.13 -2.30 -7.52
C GLN A 373 -4.17 -2.36 -8.73
N GLU A 374 -4.25 -3.45 -9.50
CA GLU A 374 -3.59 -3.54 -10.80
C GLU A 374 -4.13 -2.44 -11.74
N ASN A 375 -5.45 -2.28 -11.77
CA ASN A 375 -6.14 -1.32 -12.60
C ASN A 375 -7.10 -0.46 -11.78
N ASN A 376 -6.91 0.85 -11.91
CA ASN A 376 -7.68 1.85 -11.20
C ASN A 376 -8.90 2.36 -11.98
N TYR A 377 -9.15 1.81 -13.18
CA TYR A 377 -10.29 2.13 -14.04
C TYR A 377 -10.45 3.63 -14.37
N GLY A 378 -9.36 4.41 -14.24
CA GLY A 378 -9.35 5.86 -14.43
C GLY A 378 -9.86 6.67 -13.23
N ASN A 379 -10.02 6.06 -12.05
CA ASN A 379 -10.54 6.71 -10.84
C ASN A 379 -9.51 7.54 -10.06
N GLY A 380 -8.24 7.52 -10.46
CA GLY A 380 -7.16 8.23 -9.78
C GLY A 380 -6.09 7.28 -9.26
N GLY A 381 -5.16 7.79 -8.45
CA GLY A 381 -4.04 7.02 -7.91
C GLY A 381 -3.05 6.53 -8.97
N ALA A 382 -2.05 5.79 -8.53
CA ALA A 382 -1.15 5.03 -9.38
C ALA A 382 -1.41 3.53 -9.19
N GLY A 383 -1.99 2.88 -10.20
CA GLY A 383 -2.22 1.43 -10.18
C GLY A 383 -0.96 0.62 -10.56
N ASN A 384 -1.16 -0.64 -10.92
CA ASN A 384 -0.14 -1.70 -11.00
C ASN A 384 0.45 -2.03 -9.63
N ASP A 385 -0.39 -2.03 -8.59
CA ASP A 385 0.05 -2.20 -7.21
C ASP A 385 -0.88 -3.07 -6.36
N TYR A 386 -1.46 -4.10 -6.97
CA TYR A 386 -2.11 -5.20 -6.25
C TYR A 386 -1.16 -5.83 -5.21
N VAL A 387 -1.73 -6.45 -4.18
CA VAL A 387 -0.94 -7.15 -3.15
C VAL A 387 -0.34 -8.44 -3.69
N ASN A 388 0.99 -8.60 -3.60
CA ASN A 388 1.63 -9.91 -3.69
C ASN A 388 1.43 -10.62 -2.35
N ALA A 389 0.59 -11.65 -2.30
CA ALA A 389 0.29 -12.38 -1.07
C ALA A 389 0.96 -13.76 -1.08
N ASP A 390 2.10 -13.84 -0.41
CA ASP A 390 2.97 -15.00 -0.38
C ASP A 390 2.54 -15.94 0.76
N ALA A 391 1.95 -17.07 0.38
CA ALA A 391 1.52 -18.11 1.28
C ALA A 391 2.66 -19.07 1.62
N LEU A 392 2.66 -19.57 2.86
CA LEU A 392 3.67 -20.53 3.35
C LEU A 392 5.11 -20.07 3.12
N ASP A 393 5.33 -18.75 3.17
CA ASP A 393 6.59 -18.13 2.79
C ASP A 393 7.75 -18.67 3.64
N GLY A 394 8.83 -19.07 2.96
CA GLY A 394 9.97 -19.76 3.55
C GLY A 394 11.00 -18.84 4.24
N SER A 395 10.85 -17.52 4.13
CA SER A 395 11.79 -16.54 4.69
C SER A 395 11.69 -16.45 6.22
N GLY A 396 10.58 -16.91 6.81
CA GLY A 396 10.34 -16.82 8.24
C GLY A 396 9.46 -17.93 8.81
N THR A 397 9.30 -17.93 10.13
CA THR A 397 8.33 -18.76 10.86
C THR A 397 7.81 -18.01 12.07
N ASN A 398 6.63 -18.37 12.56
CA ASN A 398 6.02 -17.83 13.79
C ASN A 398 5.88 -16.30 13.77
N ASN A 399 5.55 -15.75 12.61
CA ASN A 399 5.37 -14.33 12.35
C ASN A 399 4.55 -14.17 11.05
N ALA A 400 4.34 -12.94 10.63
CA ALA A 400 3.96 -12.55 9.28
C ALA A 400 4.46 -11.11 9.07
N ASN A 401 4.47 -10.64 7.82
CA ASN A 401 4.90 -9.28 7.55
C ASN A 401 4.16 -8.68 6.35
N PHE A 402 4.21 -7.34 6.28
CA PHE A 402 3.70 -6.59 5.14
C PHE A 402 4.67 -5.47 4.75
N GLY A 403 5.26 -5.58 3.57
CA GLY A 403 6.07 -4.55 2.93
C GLY A 403 5.20 -3.56 2.16
N THR A 404 5.20 -2.28 2.57
CA THR A 404 4.37 -1.23 1.94
C THR A 404 5.21 -0.19 1.18
N PRO A 405 5.45 -0.38 -0.12
CA PRO A 405 6.03 0.67 -0.95
C PRO A 405 4.98 1.76 -1.27
N PRO A 406 5.44 2.93 -1.77
CA PRO A 406 4.56 3.98 -2.29
C PRO A 406 3.57 3.50 -3.36
N ASP A 407 2.52 4.29 -3.56
CA ASP A 407 1.49 4.11 -4.59
C ASP A 407 2.08 3.77 -5.97
N GLY A 408 1.49 2.79 -6.65
CA GLY A 408 1.96 2.32 -7.96
C GLY A 408 3.15 1.35 -7.90
N SER A 409 3.47 0.82 -6.72
CA SER A 409 4.39 -0.31 -6.54
C SER A 409 3.70 -1.38 -5.69
N ASN A 410 3.78 -2.64 -6.12
CA ASN A 410 3.10 -3.73 -5.44
C ASN A 410 3.60 -3.90 -3.99
N PRO A 411 2.73 -3.82 -2.98
CA PRO A 411 3.08 -4.29 -1.65
C PRO A 411 3.19 -5.81 -1.62
N ARG A 412 3.82 -6.31 -0.56
CA ARG A 412 4.04 -7.75 -0.37
C ARG A 412 3.64 -8.16 1.03
N MET A 413 2.69 -9.10 1.13
CA MET A 413 2.26 -9.74 2.37
C MET A 413 2.93 -11.12 2.42
N GLN A 414 3.72 -11.40 3.45
CA GLN A 414 4.39 -12.69 3.60
C GLN A 414 3.82 -13.43 4.82
N MET A 415 3.16 -14.55 4.56
CA MET A 415 2.46 -15.35 5.57
C MET A 415 3.27 -16.60 5.90
N TYR A 416 3.62 -16.79 7.18
CA TYR A 416 4.52 -17.86 7.59
C TYR A 416 3.85 -19.07 8.27
N VAL A 417 4.62 -20.16 8.28
CA VAL A 417 4.30 -21.34 9.08
C VAL A 417 4.62 -21.10 10.55
N TRP A 418 3.70 -21.49 11.43
CA TRP A 418 3.84 -21.51 12.88
C TRP A 418 4.24 -22.90 13.37
N THR A 419 5.45 -23.01 13.93
CA THR A 419 6.11 -24.27 14.30
C THR A 419 5.97 -24.62 15.79
N GLN A 420 5.03 -23.99 16.50
CA GLN A 420 4.81 -24.21 17.94
C GLN A 420 3.91 -25.41 18.25
N THR A 421 3.39 -26.09 17.22
CA THR A 421 2.51 -27.27 17.35
C THR A 421 2.97 -28.39 16.41
N SER A 422 2.46 -29.61 16.64
CA SER A 422 2.73 -30.77 15.78
C SER A 422 1.41 -31.42 15.34
N PRO A 423 1.08 -31.42 14.03
CA PRO A 423 1.80 -30.72 12.95
C PRO A 423 1.80 -29.19 13.11
N SER A 424 2.70 -28.50 12.41
CA SER A 424 2.74 -27.04 12.34
C SER A 424 1.42 -26.47 11.78
N ARG A 425 1.14 -25.20 12.08
CA ARG A 425 -0.01 -24.46 11.55
C ARG A 425 0.45 -23.39 10.57
N THR A 426 -0.45 -22.83 9.77
CA THR A 426 -0.15 -21.70 8.89
C THR A 426 -1.00 -20.48 9.27
N SER A 427 -0.41 -19.28 9.19
CA SER A 427 -1.15 -18.02 9.34
C SER A 427 -2.01 -17.69 8.10
N ASP A 428 -1.87 -18.40 6.99
CA ASP A 428 -2.77 -18.26 5.81
C ASP A 428 -4.26 -18.58 6.11
N LEU A 429 -4.51 -19.22 7.25
CA LEU A 429 -5.84 -19.56 7.75
C LEU A 429 -6.23 -18.75 9.00
N ASP A 430 -5.36 -17.84 9.45
CA ASP A 430 -5.60 -16.93 10.56
C ASP A 430 -5.95 -15.55 9.99
N ASN A 431 -7.25 -15.30 9.88
CA ASN A 431 -7.79 -14.12 9.24
C ASN A 431 -7.47 -12.87 10.07
N GLY A 432 -7.35 -12.99 11.40
CA GLY A 432 -6.87 -11.90 12.26
C GLY A 432 -5.47 -11.43 11.84
N VAL A 433 -4.54 -12.37 11.60
CA VAL A 433 -3.20 -12.06 11.10
C VAL A 433 -3.26 -11.45 9.69
N ILE A 434 -4.03 -12.03 8.76
CA ILE A 434 -4.16 -11.49 7.38
C ILE A 434 -4.64 -10.03 7.40
N ILE A 435 -5.66 -9.73 8.20
CA ILE A 435 -6.23 -8.39 8.31
C ILE A 435 -5.22 -7.43 8.96
N HIS A 436 -4.50 -7.90 10.00
CA HIS A 436 -3.46 -7.11 10.65
C HIS A 436 -2.39 -6.69 9.63
N GLU A 437 -1.84 -7.64 8.88
CA GLU A 437 -0.81 -7.35 7.87
C GLU A 437 -1.33 -6.37 6.80
N TYR A 438 -2.56 -6.56 6.32
CA TYR A 438 -3.18 -5.62 5.38
C TYR A 438 -3.35 -4.22 6.01
N GLY A 439 -3.61 -4.15 7.32
CA GLY A 439 -3.69 -2.92 8.11
C GLY A 439 -2.41 -2.09 8.10
N HIS A 440 -1.23 -2.73 8.07
CA HIS A 440 0.03 -2.03 7.84
C HIS A 440 0.05 -1.34 6.47
N GLY A 441 -0.41 -2.03 5.43
CA GLY A 441 -0.54 -1.46 4.09
C GLY A 441 -1.41 -0.19 4.07
N VAL A 442 -2.60 -0.28 4.66
CA VAL A 442 -3.57 0.83 4.72
C VAL A 442 -3.00 2.02 5.49
N SER A 443 -2.46 1.77 6.69
CA SER A 443 -1.95 2.84 7.55
C SER A 443 -0.73 3.54 6.97
N ASN A 444 0.19 2.80 6.31
CA ASN A 444 1.35 3.38 5.65
C ASN A 444 1.01 4.14 4.37
N ARG A 445 0.04 3.69 3.56
CA ARG A 445 -0.44 4.44 2.37
C ARG A 445 -1.16 5.73 2.76
N LEU A 446 -1.98 5.70 3.82
CA LEU A 446 -2.74 6.89 4.22
C LEU A 446 -1.90 7.92 4.99
N THR A 447 -0.96 7.48 5.85
CA THR A 447 -0.21 8.39 6.71
C THR A 447 0.83 9.17 5.92
N GLY A 448 0.65 10.49 5.78
CA GLY A 448 1.54 11.34 4.99
C GLY A 448 1.23 11.34 3.48
N GLY A 449 0.20 10.59 3.08
CA GLY A 449 -0.28 10.46 1.72
C GLY A 449 0.39 9.30 0.97
N PRO A 450 -0.24 8.79 -0.09
CA PRO A 450 0.05 7.48 -0.68
C PRO A 450 1.44 7.34 -1.29
N ASN A 451 2.12 8.47 -1.54
CA ASN A 451 3.49 8.50 -2.04
C ASN A 451 4.56 8.56 -0.94
N THR A 452 4.20 8.59 0.36
CA THR A 452 5.15 8.68 1.49
C THR A 452 4.86 7.64 2.56
N THR A 453 5.46 6.46 2.45
CA THR A 453 5.20 5.33 3.38
C THR A 453 6.11 5.28 4.61
N SER A 454 6.98 6.27 4.80
CA SER A 454 7.94 6.34 5.92
C SER A 454 7.43 7.10 7.14
N CYS A 455 6.15 7.47 7.19
CA CYS A 455 5.60 8.34 8.23
C CYS A 455 5.27 7.65 9.56
N LEU A 456 5.32 6.31 9.63
CA LEU A 456 5.08 5.51 10.84
C LEU A 456 6.36 4.92 11.46
N GLY A 457 7.50 5.61 11.33
CA GLY A 457 8.79 5.12 11.83
C GLY A 457 9.21 5.57 13.24
N ASN A 458 8.34 6.26 14.00
CA ASN A 458 8.70 6.81 15.32
C ASN A 458 8.34 5.85 16.48
N GLN A 459 8.87 6.11 17.68
CA GLN A 459 8.68 5.23 18.85
C GLN A 459 7.21 5.13 19.32
N GLU A 460 6.39 6.14 19.04
CA GLU A 460 4.97 6.22 19.42
C GLU A 460 4.04 5.95 18.23
N GLN A 461 4.53 5.28 17.18
CA GLN A 461 3.74 4.96 16.00
C GLN A 461 2.56 4.03 16.33
N MET A 462 1.42 4.23 15.67
CA MET A 462 0.14 3.54 15.97
C MET A 462 -0.21 2.40 15.00
N GLY A 463 0.65 2.11 14.03
CA GLY A 463 0.48 1.11 12.97
C GLY A 463 0.08 -0.28 13.48
N GLU A 464 0.75 -0.81 14.51
CA GLU A 464 0.37 -2.09 15.13
C GLU A 464 -1.05 -2.04 15.70
N GLY A 465 -1.37 -0.99 16.48
CA GLY A 465 -2.66 -0.86 17.14
C GLY A 465 -3.82 -0.63 16.16
N TRP A 466 -3.59 0.07 15.05
CA TRP A 466 -4.59 0.20 13.98
C TRP A 466 -4.82 -1.11 13.25
N SER A 467 -3.77 -1.89 13.05
CA SER A 467 -3.83 -3.19 12.39
C SER A 467 -4.62 -4.20 13.24
N ASP A 468 -4.34 -4.26 14.55
CA ASP A 468 -5.14 -5.03 15.51
C ASP A 468 -6.60 -4.56 15.56
N TYR A 469 -6.83 -3.24 15.54
CA TYR A 469 -8.19 -2.70 15.52
C TYR A 469 -8.96 -3.13 14.27
N LEU A 470 -8.32 -3.11 13.09
CA LEU A 470 -8.94 -3.57 11.85
C LEU A 470 -9.24 -5.06 11.90
N ALA A 471 -8.32 -5.88 12.43
CA ALA A 471 -8.54 -7.30 12.64
C ALA A 471 -9.78 -7.54 13.50
N LEU A 472 -9.84 -6.93 14.69
CA LEU A 472 -10.99 -7.03 15.59
C LEU A 472 -12.28 -6.53 14.94
N MET A 473 -12.23 -5.41 14.20
CA MET A 473 -13.42 -4.82 13.58
C MET A 473 -14.03 -5.74 12.53
N LEU A 474 -13.20 -6.37 11.70
CA LEU A 474 -13.64 -7.25 10.62
C LEU A 474 -14.00 -8.66 11.09
N THR A 475 -13.57 -9.05 12.29
CA THR A 475 -13.91 -10.34 12.91
C THR A 475 -14.98 -10.27 14.00
N MET A 476 -15.62 -9.11 14.19
CA MET A 476 -16.73 -8.98 15.16
C MET A 476 -17.91 -9.89 14.81
N GLU A 477 -18.43 -10.59 15.81
CA GLU A 477 -19.58 -11.49 15.68
C GLU A 477 -20.87 -10.87 16.24
N PRO A 478 -22.06 -11.29 15.75
CA PRO A 478 -23.33 -10.92 16.35
C PRO A 478 -23.40 -11.33 17.83
N GLY A 479 -23.40 -10.35 18.72
CA GLY A 479 -23.49 -10.57 20.17
C GLY A 479 -22.25 -10.13 20.95
N ASP A 480 -21.17 -9.76 20.26
CA ASP A 480 -20.01 -9.16 20.90
C ASP A 480 -20.37 -7.87 21.63
N ALA A 481 -19.77 -7.68 22.81
CA ALA A 481 -19.96 -6.51 23.64
C ALA A 481 -18.60 -5.96 24.06
N GLY A 482 -18.40 -4.65 23.88
CA GLY A 482 -17.22 -3.96 24.40
C GLY A 482 -17.17 -4.04 25.93
N THR A 483 -16.00 -4.38 26.46
CA THR A 483 -15.76 -4.48 27.92
C THR A 483 -15.53 -3.14 28.59
#